data_AF-A0A7V5RI75-F1
#
_entry.id   AF-A0A7V5RI75-F1
#
_cell.length_a   1.000
_cell.length_b   1.000
_cell.length_c   1.000
_cell.angle_alpha   90.00
_cell.angle_beta   90.00
_cell.angle_gamma   90.00
#
_symmetry.space_group_name_H-M   'P 1'
#
loop_
_entity.id
_entity.type
_entity.pdbx_description
1 polymer ?
#
loop_
_entity_poly.entity_id
_entity_poly.type
_entity_poly.pdbx_seq_one_letter_code
_entity_poly.pdbx_strand_id
1 'polypeptide(L)'
;MNLLSDKVEPSFSREQMKTWLPRALVLLLLFLTIVYPLWQLFTASLMHEGGWSLRHYLEFFDAGGNHSLAALAGSVMVSLATVVLAALIGIPLAFLFERFELPGKRLLSVLATLPIVLPPLVGVVAFMVLLGDSGMLPRLLQSAFGLEHQPFRLQGVTGILIVHAYSFYVYFFLFVRAALKRLDGSTIEAAQSLGADQVRILFRVVLPQLRPAITASGILVFMISMASFSAPLLFAGNFRILTVEIFKNKMQGNMPMAIAQSVMLAVISIVFLILSLRQGQEGGTAGQKGVPLPPRPIRSAGARFAAVVIATVASIFLALPHLTLLLISFV
;
A
#
# COMPACT_ATOMS: atom_id res chain seq x y z
N MET A 1 -62.27 7.22 -33.39
CA MET A 1 -60.84 6.87 -33.44
C MET A 1 -60.05 8.16 -33.32
N ASN A 2 -59.56 8.47 -32.12
CA ASN A 2 -58.50 9.45 -31.86
C ASN A 2 -57.95 9.17 -30.47
N LEU A 3 -57.22 8.05 -30.39
CA LEU A 3 -56.16 7.85 -29.41
C LEU A 3 -55.01 8.76 -29.86
N LEU A 4 -54.31 9.40 -28.92
CA LEU A 4 -53.08 10.21 -29.04
C LEU A 4 -53.29 11.67 -28.58
N SER A 5 -53.06 11.95 -27.29
CA SER A 5 -52.23 13.09 -26.85
C SER A 5 -52.04 13.14 -25.32
N ASP A 6 -51.69 12.03 -24.66
CA ASP A 6 -51.05 12.13 -23.35
C ASP A 6 -49.55 12.34 -23.56
N LYS A 7 -49.17 13.57 -23.91
CA LYS A 7 -47.78 14.02 -23.77
C LYS A 7 -47.50 14.17 -22.29
N VAL A 8 -46.92 13.12 -21.70
CA VAL A 8 -46.26 13.21 -20.39
C VAL A 8 -45.06 14.15 -20.56
N GLU A 9 -45.27 15.45 -20.35
CA GLU A 9 -44.16 16.39 -20.18
C GLU A 9 -43.37 15.97 -18.94
N PRO A 10 -42.04 15.78 -19.02
CA PRO A 10 -41.24 15.50 -17.84
C PRO A 10 -41.15 16.78 -17.03
N SER A 11 -42.15 17.04 -16.19
CA SER A 11 -42.10 18.11 -15.19
C SER A 11 -41.08 17.71 -14.12
N PHE A 12 -39.79 17.96 -14.39
CA PHE A 12 -38.75 17.86 -13.37
C PHE A 12 -39.12 18.85 -12.27
N SER A 13 -39.59 18.32 -11.13
CA SER A 13 -40.00 19.16 -10.02
C SER A 13 -38.80 19.96 -9.52
N ARG A 14 -39.00 21.21 -9.07
CA ARG A 14 -37.91 22.04 -8.50
C ARG A 14 -37.14 21.32 -7.38
N GLU A 15 -37.77 20.35 -6.70
CA GLU A 15 -37.15 19.47 -5.70
C GLU A 15 -36.20 18.44 -6.32
N GLN A 16 -36.58 17.82 -7.44
CA GLN A 16 -35.68 16.94 -8.19
C GLN A 16 -34.47 17.74 -8.70
N MET A 17 -34.67 18.93 -9.28
CA MET A 17 -33.57 19.75 -9.79
C MET A 17 -32.54 20.12 -8.70
N LYS A 18 -32.99 20.35 -7.46
CA LYS A 18 -32.10 20.58 -6.29
C LYS A 18 -31.25 19.36 -5.90
N THR A 19 -31.67 18.15 -6.20
CA THR A 19 -30.91 16.92 -5.91
C THR A 19 -30.02 16.48 -7.08
N TRP A 20 -30.39 16.79 -8.32
CA TRP A 20 -29.61 16.45 -9.52
C TRP A 20 -28.48 17.44 -9.80
N LEU A 21 -28.68 18.74 -9.58
CA LEU A 21 -27.66 19.76 -9.80
C LEU A 21 -26.34 19.50 -9.02
N PRO A 22 -26.35 19.21 -7.70
CA PRO A 22 -25.10 18.92 -6.99
C PRO A 22 -24.44 17.62 -7.46
N ARG A 23 -25.22 16.60 -7.83
CA ARG A 23 -24.68 15.35 -8.38
C ARG A 23 -24.01 15.58 -9.73
N ALA A 24 -24.65 16.33 -10.61
CA ALA A 24 -24.09 16.70 -11.92
C ALA A 24 -22.82 17.53 -11.76
N LEU A 25 -22.80 18.48 -10.82
CA LEU A 25 -21.60 19.26 -10.51
C LEU A 25 -20.44 18.38 -10.00
N VAL A 26 -20.72 17.44 -9.09
CA VAL A 26 -19.72 16.49 -8.60
C VAL A 26 -19.20 15.61 -9.74
N LEU A 27 -20.08 15.07 -10.59
CA LEU A 27 -19.68 14.26 -11.75
C LEU A 27 -18.84 15.06 -12.75
N LEU A 28 -19.21 16.32 -13.02
CA LEU A 28 -18.44 17.21 -13.88
C LEU A 28 -17.06 17.50 -13.30
N LEU A 29 -16.97 17.78 -11.99
CA LEU A 29 -15.70 17.99 -11.30
C LEU A 29 -14.81 16.75 -11.37
N LEU A 30 -15.36 15.56 -11.10
CA LEU A 30 -14.62 14.29 -11.23
C LEU A 30 -14.16 14.06 -12.68
N PHE A 31 -15.01 14.36 -13.66
CA PHE A 31 -14.65 14.25 -15.06
C PHE A 31 -13.50 15.18 -15.43
N LEU A 32 -13.60 16.48 -15.07
CA LEU A 32 -12.60 17.48 -15.43
C LEU A 32 -11.25 17.27 -14.70
N THR A 33 -11.27 16.78 -13.45
CA THR A 33 -10.05 16.65 -12.64
C THR A 33 -9.36 15.30 -12.76
N ILE A 34 -10.10 14.23 -13.05
CA ILE A 34 -9.56 12.87 -13.10
C ILE A 34 -9.65 12.31 -14.52
N VAL A 35 -10.85 12.25 -15.09
CA VAL A 35 -11.08 11.55 -16.36
C VAL A 35 -10.42 12.28 -17.53
N TYR A 36 -10.53 13.61 -17.60
CA TYR A 36 -10.02 14.41 -18.69
C TYR A 36 -8.47 14.38 -18.80
N PRO A 37 -7.69 14.56 -17.72
CA PRO A 37 -6.23 14.43 -17.80
C PRO A 37 -5.77 13.01 -18.16
N LEU A 38 -6.45 11.97 -17.65
CA LEU A 38 -6.14 10.58 -18.00
C LEU A 38 -6.47 10.28 -19.46
N TRP A 39 -7.58 10.81 -19.96
CA TRP A 39 -7.96 10.73 -21.37
C TRP A 39 -6.91 11.42 -22.25
N GLN A 40 -6.51 12.64 -21.90
CA GLN A 40 -5.46 13.38 -22.61
C GLN A 40 -4.14 12.62 -22.63
N LEU A 41 -3.73 12.03 -21.50
CA LEU A 41 -2.51 11.23 -21.40
C LEU A 41 -2.57 10.00 -22.31
N PHE A 42 -3.73 9.32 -22.34
CA PHE A 42 -3.95 8.15 -23.20
C PHE A 42 -3.99 8.52 -24.69
N THR A 43 -4.63 9.62 -25.07
CA THR A 43 -4.61 10.06 -26.47
C THR A 43 -3.22 10.53 -26.88
N ALA A 44 -2.50 11.23 -26.01
CA ALA A 44 -1.14 11.68 -26.28
C ALA A 44 -0.15 10.51 -26.44
N SER A 45 -0.36 9.39 -25.74
CA SER A 45 0.50 8.21 -25.89
C SER A 45 0.38 7.56 -27.27
N LEU A 46 -0.76 7.72 -27.93
CA LEU A 46 -1.06 7.20 -29.26
C LEU A 46 -0.80 8.21 -30.38
N MET A 47 -0.45 9.46 -30.08
CA MET A 47 -0.22 10.49 -31.09
C MET A 47 1.27 10.64 -31.40
N HIS A 48 1.66 10.47 -32.66
CA HIS A 48 3.03 10.70 -33.13
C HIS A 48 2.99 11.53 -34.42
N GLU A 49 3.72 12.65 -34.45
CA GLU A 49 3.83 13.55 -35.62
C GLU A 49 2.47 13.98 -36.23
N GLY A 50 1.43 14.12 -35.41
CA GLY A 50 0.08 14.53 -35.85
C GLY A 50 -0.83 13.40 -36.34
N GLY A 51 -0.37 12.14 -36.29
CA GLY A 51 -1.16 10.95 -36.60
C GLY A 51 -1.27 9.98 -35.41
N TRP A 52 -2.19 9.01 -35.52
CA TRP A 52 -2.29 7.91 -34.56
C TRP A 52 -1.20 6.86 -34.87
N SER A 53 -0.40 6.50 -33.87
CA SER A 53 0.71 5.56 -34.01
C SER A 53 1.00 4.82 -32.71
N LEU A 54 1.35 3.54 -32.82
CA LEU A 54 1.82 2.71 -31.70
C LEU A 54 3.35 2.75 -31.53
N ARG A 55 4.03 3.65 -32.25
CA ARG A 55 5.49 3.72 -32.27
C ARG A 55 6.11 3.88 -30.88
N HIS A 56 5.53 4.68 -29.98
CA HIS A 56 6.04 4.82 -28.62
C HIS A 56 6.02 3.52 -27.81
N TYR A 57 5.06 2.63 -28.09
CA TYR A 57 4.98 1.31 -27.48
C TYR A 57 5.97 0.34 -28.13
N LEU A 58 6.13 0.41 -29.46
CA LEU A 58 7.17 -0.34 -30.14
C LEU A 58 8.54 0.05 -29.58
N GLU A 59 8.85 1.34 -29.45
CA GLU A 59 10.09 1.83 -28.84
C GLU A 59 10.21 1.43 -27.36
N PHE A 60 9.11 1.41 -26.60
CA PHE A 60 9.11 0.89 -25.22
C PHE A 60 9.58 -0.57 -25.16
N PHE A 61 9.20 -1.40 -26.14
CA PHE A 61 9.58 -2.81 -26.22
C PHE A 61 10.86 -3.08 -27.03
N ASP A 62 11.24 -2.19 -27.94
CA ASP A 62 12.27 -2.41 -28.98
C ASP A 62 13.55 -1.60 -28.77
N ALA A 63 13.55 -0.50 -28.01
CA ALA A 63 14.67 0.44 -27.94
C ALA A 63 16.00 -0.18 -27.46
N GLY A 64 16.74 -0.82 -28.36
CA GLY A 64 18.17 -1.15 -28.31
C GLY A 64 18.68 -1.95 -27.12
N GLY A 65 17.82 -2.46 -26.22
CA GLY A 65 18.21 -3.23 -25.04
C GLY A 65 17.38 -2.95 -23.80
N ASN A 66 16.14 -3.45 -23.73
CA ASN A 66 15.38 -3.78 -22.50
C ASN A 66 15.26 -2.74 -21.35
N HIS A 67 15.60 -1.47 -21.52
CA HIS A 67 15.66 -0.51 -20.40
C HIS A 67 14.30 -0.25 -19.73
N SER A 68 13.27 0.04 -20.52
CA SER A 68 11.91 0.28 -20.02
C SER A 68 11.26 -0.99 -19.49
N LEU A 69 11.50 -2.13 -20.14
CA LEU A 69 11.01 -3.44 -19.69
C LEU A 69 11.66 -3.86 -18.36
N ALA A 70 12.98 -3.65 -18.21
CA ALA A 70 13.70 -3.90 -16.97
C ALA A 70 13.21 -3.00 -15.84
N ALA A 71 12.94 -1.73 -16.12
CA ALA A 71 12.37 -0.79 -15.16
C ALA A 71 10.96 -1.20 -14.71
N LEU A 72 10.15 -1.68 -15.66
CA LEU A 72 8.82 -2.20 -15.37
C LEU A 72 8.87 -3.48 -14.54
N ALA A 73 9.69 -4.45 -14.93
CA ALA A 73 9.88 -5.69 -14.20
C ALA A 73 10.42 -5.41 -12.78
N GLY A 74 11.36 -4.47 -12.65
CA GLY A 74 11.87 -3.98 -11.37
C GLY A 74 10.76 -3.39 -10.50
N SER A 75 9.92 -2.51 -11.04
CA SER A 75 8.76 -1.96 -10.34
C SER A 75 7.78 -3.03 -9.85
N VAL A 76 7.43 -3.99 -10.71
CA VAL A 76 6.50 -5.08 -10.36
C VAL A 76 7.11 -5.97 -9.29
N MET A 77 8.37 -6.37 -9.44
CA MET A 77 9.10 -7.22 -8.48
C MET A 77 9.15 -6.53 -7.10
N VAL A 78 9.56 -5.26 -7.05
CA VAL A 78 9.62 -4.49 -5.81
C VAL A 78 8.25 -4.34 -5.18
N SER A 79 7.20 -4.12 -5.97
CA SER A 79 5.84 -3.96 -5.46
C SER A 79 5.27 -5.26 -4.89
N LEU A 80 5.51 -6.40 -5.55
CA LEU A 80 5.13 -7.72 -5.03
C LEU A 80 5.89 -8.07 -3.75
N ALA A 81 7.21 -7.86 -3.73
CA ALA A 81 8.02 -8.06 -2.53
C ALA A 81 7.57 -7.15 -1.38
N THR A 82 7.22 -5.90 -1.69
CA THR A 82 6.66 -4.94 -0.73
C THR A 82 5.36 -5.45 -0.12
N VAL A 83 4.43 -5.98 -0.92
CA VAL A 83 3.18 -6.57 -0.43
C VAL A 83 3.46 -7.71 0.55
N VAL A 84 4.37 -8.62 0.20
CA VAL A 84 4.74 -9.76 1.05
C VAL A 84 5.33 -9.28 2.38
N LEU A 85 6.32 -8.38 2.34
CA LEU A 85 6.96 -7.86 3.54
C LEU A 85 5.99 -7.08 4.43
N ALA A 86 5.16 -6.22 3.83
CA ALA A 86 4.12 -5.47 4.53
C ALA A 86 3.09 -6.40 5.19
N ALA A 87 2.70 -7.49 4.52
CA ALA A 87 1.80 -8.50 5.07
C ALA A 87 2.43 -9.27 6.23
N LEU A 88 3.70 -9.69 6.09
CA LEU A 88 4.46 -10.40 7.12
C LEU A 88 4.63 -9.59 8.40
N ILE A 89 4.58 -8.26 8.32
CA ILE A 89 4.65 -7.37 9.49
C ILE A 89 3.25 -7.01 9.99
N GLY A 90 2.38 -6.53 9.09
CA GLY A 90 1.08 -5.97 9.45
C GLY A 90 0.07 -7.00 9.94
N ILE A 91 0.06 -8.22 9.37
CA ILE A 91 -0.86 -9.28 9.78
C ILE A 91 -0.54 -9.74 11.21
N PRO A 92 0.70 -10.14 11.56
CA PRO A 92 1.01 -10.52 12.93
C PRO A 92 0.74 -9.41 13.95
N LEU A 93 1.02 -8.14 13.61
CA LEU A 93 0.65 -7.01 14.45
C LEU A 93 -0.87 -6.91 14.65
N ALA A 94 -1.67 -7.11 13.61
CA ALA A 94 -3.13 -7.08 13.74
C ALA A 94 -3.63 -8.17 14.71
N PHE A 95 -3.10 -9.39 14.58
CA PHE A 95 -3.43 -10.48 15.50
C PHE A 95 -2.95 -10.21 16.93
N LEU A 96 -1.72 -9.73 17.09
CA LEU A 96 -1.13 -9.41 18.38
C LEU A 96 -1.98 -8.38 19.13
N PHE A 97 -2.38 -7.31 18.45
CA PHE A 97 -3.17 -6.24 19.04
C PHE A 97 -4.64 -6.57 19.19
N GLU A 98 -5.22 -7.48 18.41
CA GLU A 98 -6.64 -7.79 18.55
C GLU A 98 -6.89 -8.95 19.52
N ARG A 99 -6.04 -9.98 19.50
CA ARG A 99 -6.26 -11.23 20.25
C ARG A 99 -5.69 -11.22 21.67
N PHE A 100 -4.70 -10.39 21.95
CA PHE A 100 -4.00 -10.38 23.24
C PHE A 100 -4.24 -9.10 24.03
N GLU A 101 -4.24 -9.25 25.36
CA GLU A 101 -4.17 -8.13 26.29
C GLU A 101 -2.70 -7.71 26.48
N LEU A 102 -2.37 -6.50 26.02
CA LEU A 102 -1.05 -5.92 26.15
C LEU A 102 -1.09 -4.71 27.10
N PRO A 103 -0.12 -4.56 28.01
CA PRO A 103 0.02 -3.31 28.75
C PRO A 103 0.35 -2.18 27.78
N GLY A 104 -0.28 -1.01 27.93
CA GLY A 104 -0.05 0.13 27.04
C GLY A 104 -0.58 -0.04 25.61
N LYS A 105 -1.45 -1.04 25.34
CA LYS A 105 -2.03 -1.35 24.01
C LYS A 105 -2.51 -0.14 23.23
N ARG A 106 -3.10 0.86 23.89
CA ARG A 106 -3.55 2.11 23.25
C ARG A 106 -2.38 2.89 22.67
N LEU A 107 -1.34 3.15 23.46
CA LEU A 107 -0.14 3.86 23.02
C LEU A 107 0.58 3.08 21.92
N LEU A 108 0.83 1.79 22.15
CA LEU A 108 1.49 0.91 21.18
C LEU A 108 0.72 0.87 19.84
N SER A 109 -0.61 0.92 19.88
CA SER A 109 -1.45 0.93 18.68
C SER A 109 -1.35 2.25 17.93
N VAL A 110 -1.17 3.38 18.63
CA VAL A 110 -0.93 4.68 18.00
C VAL A 110 0.46 4.68 17.35
N LEU A 111 1.47 4.15 18.04
CA LEU A 111 2.83 4.01 17.51
C LEU A 111 2.86 3.12 16.26
N ALA A 112 2.13 2.01 16.25
CA ALA A 112 1.95 1.14 15.08
C ALA A 112 1.25 1.81 13.89
N THR A 113 0.61 2.96 14.09
CA THR A 113 0.00 3.75 13.01
C THR A 113 0.83 4.96 12.60
N LEU A 114 1.88 5.32 13.34
CA LEU A 114 2.72 6.48 13.06
C LEU A 114 3.28 6.56 11.63
N PRO A 115 3.64 5.46 10.94
CA PRO A 115 4.20 5.56 9.59
C PRO A 115 3.28 6.27 8.59
N ILE A 116 1.95 6.20 8.77
CA ILE A 116 1.00 6.85 7.85
C ILE A 116 0.96 8.38 8.01
N VAL A 117 1.50 8.90 9.11
CA VAL A 117 1.49 10.34 9.43
C VAL A 117 2.55 11.10 8.62
N LEU A 118 3.65 10.42 8.24
CA LEU A 118 4.71 11.06 7.48
C LEU A 118 4.30 11.21 6.01
N PRO A 119 4.38 12.42 5.43
CA PRO A 119 4.32 12.56 3.98
C PRO A 119 5.36 11.63 3.32
N PRO A 120 5.05 11.00 2.18
CA PRO A 120 5.89 9.94 1.62
C PRO A 120 7.36 10.33 1.47
N LEU A 121 7.64 11.49 0.84
CA LEU A 121 9.00 11.97 0.65
C LEU A 121 9.72 12.24 1.99
N VAL A 122 9.02 12.84 2.94
CA VAL A 122 9.57 13.18 4.27
C VAL A 122 9.98 11.90 5.00
N GLY A 123 9.14 10.86 4.96
CA GLY A 123 9.48 9.55 5.51
C GLY A 123 10.72 8.95 4.84
N VAL A 124 10.81 8.98 3.51
CA VAL A 124 11.98 8.45 2.80
C VAL A 124 13.26 9.20 3.16
N VAL A 125 13.23 10.53 3.24
CA VAL A 125 14.38 11.35 3.65
C VAL A 125 14.80 11.03 5.08
N ALA A 126 13.83 10.85 6.00
CA ALA A 126 14.12 10.41 7.36
C ALA A 126 14.91 9.11 7.39
N PHE A 127 14.47 8.12 6.60
CA PHE A 127 15.16 6.85 6.43
C PHE A 127 16.54 7.00 5.79
N MET A 128 16.69 7.90 4.82
CA MET A 128 17.98 8.17 4.19
C MET A 128 18.99 8.73 5.20
N VAL A 129 18.57 9.66 6.07
CA VAL A 129 19.44 10.23 7.10
C VAL A 129 19.66 9.28 8.28
N LEU A 130 18.68 8.44 8.61
CA LEU A 130 18.84 7.46 9.70
C LEU A 130 19.70 6.26 9.27
N LEU A 131 19.42 5.69 8.11
CA LEU A 131 19.89 4.36 7.70
C LEU A 131 20.63 4.33 6.34
N GLY A 132 20.70 5.44 5.59
CA GLY A 132 21.45 5.50 4.33
C GLY A 132 22.96 5.33 4.55
N ASP A 133 23.76 5.38 3.49
CA ASP A 133 25.22 5.09 3.54
C ASP A 133 25.99 6.02 4.46
N SER A 134 25.49 7.22 4.70
CA SER A 134 26.07 8.16 5.67
C SER A 134 25.14 8.42 6.84
N GLY A 135 24.22 7.50 7.09
CA GLY A 135 23.18 7.64 8.09
C GLY A 135 23.70 7.62 9.52
N MET A 136 22.89 8.17 10.43
CA MET A 136 23.21 8.27 11.85
C MET A 136 23.44 6.89 12.48
N LEU A 137 22.60 5.89 12.16
CA LEU A 137 22.67 4.58 12.81
C LEU A 137 23.88 3.74 12.37
N PRO A 138 24.21 3.59 11.06
CA PRO A 138 25.44 2.92 10.65
C PRO A 138 26.71 3.53 11.28
N ARG A 139 26.77 4.87 11.37
CA ARG A 139 27.90 5.59 12.00
C ARG A 139 27.96 5.37 13.51
N LEU A 140 26.83 5.44 14.20
CA LEU A 140 26.74 5.17 15.63
C LEU A 140 27.25 3.75 15.94
N LEU A 141 26.79 2.76 15.18
CA LEU A 141 27.24 1.36 15.33
C LEU A 141 28.72 1.21 15.02
N GLN A 142 29.22 1.85 13.97
CA GLN A 142 30.65 1.86 13.66
C GLN A 142 31.48 2.39 14.85
N SER A 143 31.08 3.53 15.43
CA SER A 143 31.79 4.11 16.59
C SER A 143 31.63 3.29 17.86
N ALA A 144 30.45 2.71 18.11
CA ALA A 144 30.16 1.97 19.33
C ALA A 144 30.88 0.61 19.37
N PHE A 145 31.08 -0.01 18.20
CA PHE A 145 31.73 -1.32 18.06
C PHE A 145 33.17 -1.23 17.51
N GLY A 146 33.70 -0.02 17.28
CA GLY A 146 35.06 0.19 16.79
C GLY A 146 35.33 -0.44 15.41
N LEU A 147 34.33 -0.47 14.52
CA LEU A 147 34.44 -1.14 13.22
C LEU A 147 35.23 -0.29 12.22
N GLU A 148 36.13 -0.91 11.46
CA GLU A 148 36.89 -0.23 10.39
C GLU A 148 35.98 0.32 9.29
N HIS A 149 34.87 -0.36 9.02
CA HIS A 149 33.87 0.02 8.03
C HIS A 149 32.47 -0.02 8.63
N GLN A 150 31.55 0.71 8.01
CA GLN A 150 30.15 0.68 8.43
C GLN A 150 29.56 -0.74 8.28
N PRO A 151 28.74 -1.19 9.24
CA PRO A 151 28.24 -2.56 9.28
C PRO A 151 27.25 -2.89 8.16
N PHE A 152 26.52 -1.89 7.66
CA PHE A 152 25.58 -2.05 6.57
C PHE A 152 25.37 -0.73 5.81
N ARG A 153 24.86 -0.85 4.58
CA ARG A 153 24.55 0.24 3.67
C ARG A 153 23.16 0.01 3.08
N LEU A 154 22.20 0.92 3.34
CA LEU A 154 20.89 0.84 2.71
C LEU A 154 20.92 1.52 1.35
N GLN A 155 21.07 0.71 0.31
CA GLN A 155 20.98 1.11 -1.09
C GLN A 155 20.26 0.03 -1.90
N GLY A 156 19.98 0.35 -3.15
CA GLY A 156 19.34 -0.51 -4.12
C GLY A 156 17.94 -0.92 -3.69
N VAL A 157 17.56 -2.12 -4.13
CA VAL A 157 16.25 -2.72 -3.85
C VAL A 157 16.02 -2.89 -2.35
N THR A 158 17.05 -3.26 -1.58
CA THR A 158 16.93 -3.47 -0.14
C THR A 158 16.51 -2.20 0.60
N GLY A 159 17.11 -1.06 0.26
CA GLY A 159 16.70 0.23 0.82
C GLY A 159 15.24 0.56 0.52
N ILE A 160 14.81 0.37 -0.73
CA ILE A 160 13.41 0.58 -1.14
C ILE A 160 12.47 -0.33 -0.34
N LEU A 161 12.78 -1.62 -0.24
CA LEU A 161 11.94 -2.60 0.44
C LEU A 161 11.80 -2.34 1.94
N ILE A 162 12.87 -1.90 2.61
CA ILE A 162 12.82 -1.56 4.05
C ILE A 162 11.91 -0.36 4.27
N VAL A 163 12.08 0.70 3.48
CA VAL A 163 11.26 1.91 3.58
C VAL A 163 9.81 1.57 3.26
N HIS A 164 9.55 0.84 2.18
CA HIS A 164 8.20 0.40 1.81
C HIS A 164 7.57 -0.50 2.88
N ALA A 165 8.30 -1.47 3.42
CA ALA A 165 7.80 -2.36 4.47
C ALA A 165 7.36 -1.54 5.68
N TYR A 166 8.18 -0.60 6.13
CA TYR A 166 7.86 0.33 7.22
C TYR A 166 6.65 1.21 6.91
N SER A 167 6.61 1.81 5.72
CA SER A 167 5.56 2.76 5.36
C SER A 167 4.21 2.08 5.11
N PHE A 168 4.20 0.84 4.62
CA PHE A 168 3.00 0.22 4.05
C PHE A 168 2.45 -0.97 4.85
N TYR A 169 3.17 -1.54 5.83
CA TYR A 169 2.61 -2.59 6.71
C TYR A 169 1.33 -2.14 7.43
N VAL A 170 1.21 -0.82 7.69
CA VAL A 170 0.10 -0.22 8.42
C VAL A 170 -1.25 -0.49 7.73
N TYR A 171 -1.28 -0.60 6.40
CA TYR A 171 -2.50 -0.92 5.66
C TYR A 171 -2.99 -2.34 5.92
N PHE A 172 -2.07 -3.32 6.00
CA PHE A 172 -2.39 -4.68 6.45
C PHE A 172 -2.83 -4.67 7.91
N PHE A 173 -2.10 -3.98 8.78
CA PHE A 173 -2.43 -3.87 10.20
C PHE A 173 -3.87 -3.37 10.41
N LEU A 174 -4.23 -2.24 9.81
CA LEU A 174 -5.54 -1.60 10.02
C LEU A 174 -6.69 -2.44 9.45
N PHE A 175 -6.55 -2.94 8.23
CA PHE A 175 -7.66 -3.62 7.55
C PHE A 175 -7.89 -5.01 8.13
N VAL A 176 -6.82 -5.76 8.39
CA VAL A 176 -6.92 -7.09 9.00
C VAL A 176 -7.40 -6.99 10.43
N ARG A 177 -6.97 -5.98 11.19
CA ARG A 177 -7.49 -5.73 12.54
C ARG A 177 -8.98 -5.37 12.52
N ALA A 178 -9.42 -4.53 11.58
CA ALA A 178 -10.83 -4.20 11.42
C ALA A 178 -11.67 -5.43 11.08
N ALA A 179 -11.14 -6.35 10.25
CA ALA A 179 -11.79 -7.61 9.94
C ALA A 179 -11.82 -8.57 11.14
N LEU A 180 -10.70 -8.69 11.89
CA LEU A 180 -10.62 -9.48 13.12
C LEU A 180 -11.68 -9.07 14.14
N LYS A 181 -11.94 -7.76 14.30
CA LYS A 181 -12.99 -7.22 15.19
C LYS A 181 -14.40 -7.64 14.82
N ARG A 182 -14.64 -7.97 13.54
CA ARG A 182 -15.94 -8.36 13.01
C ARG A 182 -16.13 -9.88 12.97
N LEU A 183 -15.09 -10.66 13.27
CA LEU A 183 -15.18 -12.12 13.29
C LEU A 183 -16.13 -12.58 14.39
N ASP A 184 -16.98 -13.55 14.03
CA ASP A 184 -17.89 -14.19 14.98
C ASP A 184 -17.16 -15.23 15.84
N GLY A 185 -17.24 -15.04 17.16
CA GLY A 185 -16.74 -15.98 18.16
C GLY A 185 -17.29 -17.38 18.04
N SER A 186 -18.56 -17.51 17.64
CA SER A 186 -19.24 -18.80 17.57
C SER A 186 -18.53 -19.79 16.64
N THR A 187 -17.96 -19.31 15.52
CA THR A 187 -17.25 -20.16 14.56
C THR A 187 -15.95 -20.74 15.12
N ILE A 188 -15.28 -19.99 15.99
CA ILE A 188 -14.06 -20.43 16.66
C ILE A 188 -14.38 -21.38 17.81
N GLU A 189 -15.45 -21.12 18.57
CA GLU A 189 -15.93 -22.01 19.64
C GLU A 189 -16.40 -23.34 19.08
N ALA A 190 -17.20 -23.34 18.00
CA ALA A 190 -17.63 -24.56 17.33
C ALA A 190 -16.45 -25.40 16.84
N ALA A 191 -15.42 -24.77 16.26
CA ALA A 191 -14.20 -25.47 15.85
C ALA A 191 -13.45 -26.08 17.05
N GLN A 192 -13.40 -25.38 18.20
CA GLN A 192 -12.82 -25.92 19.44
C GLN A 192 -13.61 -27.11 19.98
N SER A 193 -14.95 -27.05 19.97
CA SER A 193 -15.82 -28.16 20.40
C SER A 193 -15.65 -29.41 19.52
N LEU A 194 -15.31 -29.23 18.24
CA LEU A 194 -14.96 -30.32 17.32
C LEU A 194 -13.50 -30.83 17.48
N GLY A 195 -12.78 -30.35 18.50
CA GLY A 195 -11.41 -30.78 18.81
C GLY A 195 -10.33 -30.15 17.93
N ALA A 196 -10.61 -29.04 17.23
CA ALA A 196 -9.58 -28.33 16.49
C ALA A 196 -8.62 -27.59 17.44
N ASP A 197 -7.32 -27.77 17.23
CA ASP A 197 -6.27 -27.05 17.94
C ASP A 197 -6.13 -25.60 17.41
N GLN A 198 -5.37 -24.77 18.12
CA GLN A 198 -5.24 -23.33 17.81
C GLN A 198 -4.66 -23.08 16.41
N VAL A 199 -3.72 -23.91 15.95
CA VAL A 199 -3.10 -23.76 14.62
C VAL A 199 -4.13 -24.10 13.55
N ARG A 200 -4.87 -25.20 13.72
CA ARG A 200 -5.95 -25.56 12.78
C ARG A 200 -7.04 -24.50 12.73
N ILE A 201 -7.45 -23.93 13.85
CA ILE A 201 -8.42 -22.82 13.90
C ILE A 201 -7.89 -21.61 13.14
N LEU A 202 -6.63 -21.22 13.37
CA LEU A 202 -6.02 -20.09 12.68
C LEU A 202 -6.05 -20.28 11.16
N PHE A 203 -5.56 -21.41 10.65
CA PHE A 203 -5.40 -21.63 9.21
C PHE A 203 -6.67 -22.06 8.48
N ARG A 204 -7.60 -22.77 9.15
CA ARG A 204 -8.82 -23.30 8.50
C ARG A 204 -10.08 -22.48 8.76
N VAL A 205 -10.12 -21.68 9.83
CA VAL A 205 -11.32 -20.92 10.20
C VAL A 205 -11.05 -19.42 10.08
N VAL A 206 -9.98 -18.93 10.71
CA VAL A 206 -9.74 -17.48 10.84
C VAL A 206 -9.15 -16.88 9.56
N LEU A 207 -8.02 -17.40 9.07
CA LEU A 207 -7.35 -16.85 7.89
C LEU A 207 -8.24 -16.85 6.64
N PRO A 208 -9.04 -17.90 6.34
CA PRO A 208 -9.99 -17.87 5.23
C PRO A 208 -11.01 -16.73 5.32
N GLN A 209 -11.55 -16.46 6.52
CA GLN A 209 -12.48 -15.35 6.74
C GLN A 209 -11.80 -13.98 6.62
N LEU A 210 -10.49 -13.89 6.87
CA LEU A 210 -9.71 -12.66 6.70
C LEU A 210 -9.21 -12.44 5.26
N ARG A 211 -9.34 -13.42 4.36
CA ARG A 211 -8.88 -13.31 2.96
C ARG A 211 -9.36 -12.03 2.26
N PRO A 212 -10.63 -11.60 2.35
CA PRO A 212 -11.05 -10.37 1.69
C PRO A 212 -10.28 -9.13 2.17
N ALA A 213 -10.02 -9.04 3.47
CA ALA A 213 -9.25 -7.93 4.04
C ALA A 213 -7.77 -8.00 3.65
N ILE A 214 -7.16 -9.19 3.69
CA ILE A 214 -5.76 -9.41 3.29
C ILE A 214 -5.57 -9.08 1.80
N THR A 215 -6.47 -9.54 0.94
CA THR A 215 -6.43 -9.25 -0.50
C THR A 215 -6.63 -7.75 -0.76
N ALA A 216 -7.60 -7.11 -0.10
CA ALA A 216 -7.80 -5.66 -0.24
C ALA A 216 -6.57 -4.85 0.18
N SER A 217 -5.92 -5.21 1.30
CA SER A 217 -4.65 -4.61 1.71
C SER A 217 -3.54 -4.85 0.69
N GLY A 218 -3.43 -6.06 0.15
CA GLY A 218 -2.41 -6.41 -0.84
C GLY A 218 -2.55 -5.62 -2.14
N ILE A 219 -3.78 -5.46 -2.64
CA ILE A 219 -4.08 -4.60 -3.80
C ILE A 219 -3.65 -3.16 -3.54
N LEU A 220 -4.08 -2.61 -2.40
CA LEU A 220 -3.79 -1.23 -2.04
C LEU A 220 -2.27 -1.00 -1.93
N VAL A 221 -1.57 -1.87 -1.22
CA VAL A 221 -0.12 -1.78 -1.03
C VAL A 221 0.63 -1.96 -2.35
N PHE A 222 0.21 -2.87 -3.22
CA PHE A 222 0.78 -3.04 -4.55
C PHE A 222 0.66 -1.76 -5.37
N MET A 223 -0.53 -1.16 -5.43
CA MET A 223 -0.78 0.06 -6.19
C MET A 223 0.03 1.25 -5.68
N ILE A 224 0.08 1.43 -4.35
CA ILE A 224 0.88 2.50 -3.73
C ILE A 224 2.38 2.28 -4.00
N SER A 225 2.85 1.03 -3.95
CA SER A 225 4.26 0.70 -4.23
C SER A 225 4.63 0.90 -5.70
N MET A 226 3.76 0.53 -6.64
CA MET A 226 3.94 0.76 -8.08
C MET A 226 4.02 2.26 -8.39
N ALA A 227 3.22 3.08 -7.70
CA ALA A 227 3.24 4.54 -7.82
C ALA A 227 4.35 5.22 -7.00
N SER A 228 5.15 4.45 -6.25
CA SER A 228 6.20 5.02 -5.39
C SER A 228 7.30 5.65 -6.24
N PHE A 229 7.60 6.91 -5.96
CA PHE A 229 8.66 7.66 -6.63
C PHE A 229 9.82 7.98 -5.69
N SER A 230 9.51 8.48 -4.48
CA SER A 230 10.52 9.02 -3.57
C SER A 230 11.52 7.97 -3.07
N ALA A 231 11.06 6.78 -2.66
CA ALA A 231 11.97 5.72 -2.21
C ALA A 231 12.85 5.19 -3.34
N PRO A 232 12.31 4.83 -4.52
CA PRO A 232 13.12 4.49 -5.69
C PRO A 232 14.11 5.59 -6.09
N LEU A 233 13.71 6.86 -6.10
CA LEU A 233 14.59 7.95 -6.51
C LEU A 233 15.84 8.04 -5.62
N LEU A 234 15.67 7.90 -4.31
CA LEU A 234 16.74 8.08 -3.34
C LEU A 234 17.56 6.81 -3.09
N PHE A 235 16.96 5.62 -3.22
CA PHE A 235 17.62 4.37 -2.86
C PHE A 235 17.97 3.47 -4.05
N ALA A 236 17.31 3.56 -5.21
CA ALA A 236 17.46 2.53 -6.25
C ALA A 236 18.89 2.39 -6.79
N GLY A 237 19.68 3.46 -6.78
CA GLY A 237 21.03 3.48 -7.36
C GLY A 237 20.99 3.09 -8.84
N ASN A 238 21.64 1.97 -9.19
CA ASN A 238 21.65 1.43 -10.54
C ASN A 238 20.41 0.57 -10.88
N PHE A 239 19.57 0.26 -9.89
CA PHE A 239 18.35 -0.52 -10.12
C PHE A 239 17.31 0.35 -10.83
N ARG A 240 16.67 -0.21 -11.87
CA ARG A 240 15.73 0.53 -12.69
C ARG A 240 14.31 0.35 -12.15
N ILE A 241 13.63 1.47 -11.95
CA ILE A 241 12.23 1.53 -11.49
C ILE A 241 11.48 2.47 -12.43
N LEU A 242 10.30 2.05 -12.88
CA LEU A 242 9.55 2.72 -13.93
C LEU A 242 9.20 4.18 -13.58
N THR A 243 8.84 4.47 -12.33
CA THR A 243 8.53 5.84 -11.87
C THR A 243 9.74 6.78 -11.98
N VAL A 244 10.94 6.27 -11.73
CA VAL A 244 12.20 7.03 -11.87
C VAL A 244 12.56 7.22 -13.35
N GLU A 245 12.35 6.20 -14.19
CA GLU A 245 12.58 6.31 -15.64
C GLU A 245 11.61 7.31 -16.30
N ILE A 246 10.33 7.33 -15.89
CA ILE A 246 9.35 8.34 -16.35
C ILE A 246 9.88 9.75 -16.06
N PHE A 247 10.37 9.98 -14.83
CA PHE A 247 10.92 11.27 -14.44
C PHE A 247 12.19 11.62 -15.24
N LYS A 248 13.12 10.67 -15.42
CA LYS A 248 14.34 10.86 -16.20
C LYS A 248 14.04 11.23 -17.66
N ASN A 249 13.16 10.48 -18.32
CA ASN A 249 12.75 10.75 -19.70
C ASN A 249 12.10 12.13 -19.84
N LYS A 250 11.25 12.52 -18.89
CA LYS A 250 10.67 13.87 -18.84
C LYS A 250 11.77 14.95 -18.73
N MET A 251 12.73 14.78 -17.82
CA MET A 251 13.81 15.74 -17.61
C MET A 251 14.78 15.83 -18.80
N GLN A 252 14.91 14.76 -19.57
CA GLN A 252 15.72 14.71 -20.79
C GLN A 252 14.97 15.24 -22.03
N GLY A 253 13.73 15.70 -21.88
CA GLY A 253 12.90 16.19 -22.99
C GLY A 253 12.23 15.08 -23.82
N ASN A 254 12.41 13.80 -23.46
CA ASN A 254 11.74 12.67 -24.08
C ASN A 254 10.32 12.46 -23.50
N MET A 255 9.46 13.46 -23.70
CA MET A 255 8.05 13.40 -23.31
C MET A 255 7.29 12.21 -23.90
N PRO A 256 7.48 11.83 -25.19
CA PRO A 256 6.76 10.69 -25.74
C PRO A 256 7.01 9.37 -25.01
N MET A 257 8.28 9.07 -24.67
CA MET A 257 8.61 7.88 -23.88
C MET A 257 8.07 7.98 -22.45
N ALA A 258 8.17 9.14 -21.81
CA ALA A 258 7.64 9.34 -20.46
C ALA A 258 6.11 9.12 -20.38
N ILE A 259 5.38 9.57 -21.41
CA ILE A 259 3.93 9.35 -21.55
C ILE A 259 3.64 7.85 -21.73
N ALA A 260 4.34 7.17 -22.64
CA ALA A 260 4.15 5.74 -22.87
C ALA A 260 4.41 4.90 -21.61
N GLN A 261 5.49 5.20 -20.89
CA GLN A 261 5.83 4.56 -19.62
C GLN A 261 4.76 4.83 -18.54
N SER A 262 4.21 6.05 -18.47
CA SER A 262 3.13 6.41 -17.54
C SER A 262 1.85 5.63 -17.82
N VAL A 263 1.47 5.50 -19.09
CA VAL A 263 0.31 4.69 -19.49
C VAL A 263 0.54 3.21 -19.17
N MET A 264 1.75 2.68 -19.41
CA MET A 264 2.08 1.28 -19.08
C MET A 264 1.99 0.99 -17.58
N LEU A 265 2.48 1.91 -16.74
CA LEU A 265 2.37 1.82 -15.28
C LEU A 265 0.89 1.76 -14.85
N ALA A 266 0.04 2.61 -15.43
CA ALA A 266 -1.39 2.65 -15.14
C ALA A 266 -2.09 1.36 -15.58
N VAL A 267 -1.83 0.88 -16.80
CA VAL A 267 -2.39 -0.36 -17.34
C VAL A 267 -2.09 -1.54 -16.42
N ILE A 268 -0.84 -1.69 -15.98
CA ILE A 268 -0.44 -2.83 -15.13
C ILE A 268 -1.07 -2.75 -13.74
N SER A 269 -1.18 -1.54 -13.19
CA SER A 269 -1.87 -1.32 -11.91
C SER A 269 -3.36 -1.67 -12.01
N ILE A 270 -4.03 -1.31 -13.11
CA ILE A 270 -5.44 -1.63 -13.38
C ILE A 270 -5.63 -3.14 -13.60
N VAL A 271 -4.76 -3.78 -14.39
CA VAL A 271 -4.80 -5.23 -14.62
C VAL A 271 -4.68 -5.97 -13.29
N PHE A 272 -3.72 -5.59 -12.44
CA PHE A 272 -3.57 -6.21 -11.12
C PHE A 272 -4.82 -6.02 -10.24
N LEU A 273 -5.41 -4.83 -10.24
CA LEU A 273 -6.65 -4.54 -9.53
C LEU A 273 -7.80 -5.44 -10.02
N ILE A 274 -8.03 -5.53 -11.33
CA ILE A 274 -9.10 -6.36 -11.91
C ILE A 274 -8.90 -7.83 -11.57
N LEU A 275 -7.68 -8.36 -11.72
CA LEU A 275 -7.36 -9.76 -11.42
C LEU A 275 -7.62 -10.08 -9.94
N SER A 276 -7.27 -9.15 -9.06
CA SER A 276 -7.41 -9.34 -7.61
C SER A 276 -8.86 -9.16 -7.11
N LEU A 277 -9.65 -8.28 -7.75
CA LEU A 277 -11.09 -8.15 -7.47
C LEU A 277 -11.87 -9.41 -7.87
N ARG A 278 -11.50 -10.06 -8.98
CA ARG A 278 -12.12 -11.33 -9.41
C ARG A 278 -11.93 -12.43 -8.37
N GLN A 279 -10.75 -12.52 -7.77
CA GLN A 279 -10.47 -13.50 -6.70
C GLN A 279 -11.19 -13.17 -5.39
N GLY A 280 -11.52 -11.89 -5.14
CA GLY A 280 -12.19 -11.46 -3.91
C GLY A 280 -13.69 -11.76 -3.84
N GLN A 281 -14.37 -11.93 -4.98
CA GLN A 281 -15.82 -12.16 -5.01
C GLN A 281 -16.24 -13.58 -4.62
N GLU A 282 -15.35 -14.57 -4.72
CA GLU A 282 -15.66 -15.97 -4.40
C GLU A 282 -15.76 -16.26 -2.89
N GLY A 283 -15.36 -15.32 -2.01
CA GLY A 283 -15.34 -15.52 -0.55
C GLY A 283 -16.42 -14.78 0.25
N GLY A 284 -17.38 -14.12 -0.41
CA GLY A 284 -18.23 -13.11 0.22
C GLY A 284 -19.56 -13.61 0.79
N THR A 285 -19.60 -14.16 2.01
CA THR A 285 -20.81 -14.10 2.88
C THR A 285 -20.62 -14.37 4.38
N ALA A 286 -19.41 -14.53 4.92
CA ALA A 286 -19.25 -14.84 6.34
C ALA A 286 -19.01 -13.58 7.19
N GLY A 287 -19.99 -13.21 8.02
CA GLY A 287 -19.79 -12.32 9.18
C GLY A 287 -20.60 -11.03 9.16
N GLN A 288 -21.93 -11.11 9.16
CA GLN A 288 -22.77 -9.94 9.47
C GLN A 288 -23.40 -9.94 10.87
N LYS A 289 -23.35 -11.04 11.62
CA LYS A 289 -23.84 -11.08 13.01
C LYS A 289 -23.00 -12.04 13.83
N GLY A 290 -22.01 -11.52 14.54
CA GLY A 290 -21.17 -12.32 15.41
C GLY A 290 -20.89 -11.63 16.73
N VAL A 291 -20.86 -12.39 17.82
CA VAL A 291 -20.42 -11.89 19.12
C VAL A 291 -18.89 -11.78 19.06
N PRO A 292 -18.30 -10.59 19.30
CA PRO A 292 -16.85 -10.45 19.27
C PRO A 292 -16.20 -11.39 20.28
N LEU A 293 -15.12 -12.08 19.88
CA LEU A 293 -14.35 -12.87 20.85
C LEU A 293 -13.74 -11.97 21.93
N PRO A 294 -13.84 -12.35 23.20
CA PRO A 294 -13.11 -11.65 24.25
C PRO A 294 -11.59 -11.82 24.03
N PRO A 295 -10.80 -10.76 24.25
CA PRO A 295 -9.34 -10.84 24.20
C PRO A 295 -8.82 -11.83 25.24
N ARG A 296 -7.73 -12.52 24.92
CA ARG A 296 -7.12 -13.51 25.83
C ARG A 296 -6.01 -12.88 26.66
N PRO A 297 -6.00 -13.07 28.00
CA PRO A 297 -4.87 -12.67 28.82
C PRO A 297 -3.67 -13.58 28.51
N ILE A 298 -2.46 -12.98 28.46
CA ILE A 298 -1.21 -13.73 28.30
C ILE A 298 -0.91 -14.42 29.63
N ARG A 299 -1.16 -15.73 29.70
CA ARG A 299 -1.10 -16.50 30.96
C ARG A 299 0.32 -16.72 31.51
N SER A 300 1.35 -16.78 30.67
CA SER A 300 2.73 -16.99 31.14
C SER A 300 3.45 -15.67 31.37
N ALA A 301 4.06 -15.51 32.55
CA ALA A 301 4.85 -14.33 32.90
C ALA A 301 5.98 -14.08 31.89
N GLY A 302 6.63 -15.16 31.40
CA GLY A 302 7.66 -15.09 30.37
C GLY A 302 7.15 -14.61 29.01
N ALA A 303 5.99 -15.09 28.54
CA ALA A 303 5.43 -14.59 27.27
C ALA A 303 4.91 -13.16 27.41
N ARG A 304 4.41 -12.77 28.59
CA ARG A 304 4.02 -11.38 28.87
C ARG A 304 5.23 -10.46 28.83
N PHE A 305 6.34 -10.85 29.46
CA PHE A 305 7.60 -10.10 29.39
C PHE A 305 8.13 -10.01 27.96
N ALA A 306 8.20 -11.13 27.24
CA ALA A 306 8.63 -11.14 25.84
C ALA A 306 7.75 -10.25 24.96
N ALA A 307 6.42 -10.30 25.12
CA ALA A 307 5.50 -9.45 24.37
C ALA A 307 5.71 -7.95 24.68
N VAL A 308 5.96 -7.61 25.95
CA VAL A 308 6.29 -6.23 26.35
C VAL A 308 7.60 -5.77 25.72
N VAL A 309 8.65 -6.59 25.79
CA VAL A 309 9.96 -6.26 25.20
C VAL A 309 9.82 -6.08 23.69
N ILE A 310 9.20 -7.03 22.99
CA ILE A 310 8.97 -6.96 21.54
C ILE A 310 8.16 -5.70 21.19
N ALA A 311 7.08 -5.42 21.92
CA ALA A 311 6.26 -4.25 21.68
C ALA A 311 7.02 -2.93 21.94
N THR A 312 7.91 -2.91 22.93
CA THR A 312 8.72 -1.75 23.29
C THR A 312 9.80 -1.51 22.22
N VAL A 313 10.52 -2.56 21.82
CA VAL A 313 11.53 -2.50 20.75
C VAL A 313 10.88 -2.09 19.42
N ALA A 314 9.75 -2.69 19.06
CA ALA A 314 8.99 -2.30 17.87
C ALA A 314 8.55 -0.84 17.95
N SER A 315 8.10 -0.37 19.11
CA SER A 315 7.70 1.02 19.31
C SER A 315 8.84 2.01 19.14
N ILE A 316 10.02 1.69 19.67
CA ILE A 316 11.24 2.49 19.48
C ILE A 316 11.61 2.53 18.00
N PHE A 317 11.62 1.37 17.34
CA PHE A 317 11.91 1.29 15.91
C PHE A 317 10.91 2.10 15.07
N LEU A 318 9.63 2.09 15.44
CA LEU A 318 8.58 2.83 14.75
C LEU A 318 8.69 4.34 14.94
N ALA A 319 9.11 4.79 16.12
CA ALA A 319 9.32 6.20 16.42
C ALA A 319 10.63 6.76 15.85
N LEU A 320 11.62 5.91 15.58
CA LEU A 320 12.98 6.33 15.17
C LEU A 320 12.98 7.29 13.97
N PRO A 321 12.34 6.99 12.82
CA PRO A 321 12.33 7.90 11.68
C PRO A 321 11.72 9.27 11.99
N HIS A 322 10.67 9.31 12.81
CA HIS A 322 10.04 10.56 13.25
C HIS A 322 10.95 11.36 14.16
N LEU A 323 11.63 10.71 15.10
CA LEU A 323 12.61 11.34 15.98
C LEU A 323 13.80 11.88 15.18
N THR A 324 14.26 11.15 14.17
CA THR A 324 15.32 11.61 13.27
C THR A 324 14.95 12.91 12.57
N LEU A 325 13.72 13.03 12.05
CA LEU A 325 13.25 14.29 11.45
C LEU A 325 13.20 15.43 12.44
N LEU A 326 12.71 15.17 13.65
CA LEU A 326 12.66 16.17 14.71
C LEU A 326 14.08 16.67 15.04
N LEU A 327 15.05 15.76 15.21
CA LEU A 327 16.44 16.11 15.48
C LEU A 327 17.05 16.94 14.34
N ILE A 328 16.84 16.54 13.08
CA ILE A 328 17.36 17.27 11.92
C ILE A 328 16.74 18.67 11.82
N SER A 329 15.48 18.86 12.24
CA SER A 329 14.85 20.17 12.15
C SER A 329 15.49 21.26 13.03
N PHE A 330 16.35 20.88 13.98
CA PHE A 330 17.09 21.80 14.85
C PHE A 330 18.54 22.05 14.39
N VAL A 331 18.99 21.42 13.30
CA VAL A 331 20.34 21.55 12.74
C VAL A 331 20.26 22.33 11.42
#